data_AF-A0A1P8NC27-F1
#
_entry.id   AF-A0A1P8NC27-F1
#
_cell.length_a   1.000
_cell.length_b   1.000
_cell.length_c   1.000
_cell.angle_alpha   90.00
_cell.angle_beta   90.00
_cell.angle_gamma   90.00
#
_symmetry.space_group_name_H-M   'P 1'
#
loop_
_entity.id
_entity.type
_entity.pdbx_description
1 polymer ?
#
loop_
_entity_poly.entity_id
_entity_poly.type
_entity_poly.pdbx_seq_one_letter_code
_entity_poly.pdbx_strand_id
1 'polypeptide(L)'
;MPAVHCTSDTHFGHRLMARERGFAPGAAPTDDVGEGQVAAHDEAIIAAWNRHVRPGDIVWHLGDLALVAPRCLVGIVPRLNGRTVATAGRG
;
A
#
# COMPACT_ATOMS: atom_id res chain seq x y z
N MET A 1 -1.35 2.73 26.12
CA MET A 1 -0.91 1.41 25.63
C MET A 1 -0.93 1.44 24.11
N PRO A 2 0.06 0.86 23.42
CA PRO A 2 0.07 0.80 21.96
C PRO A 2 -1.14 0.00 21.46
N ALA A 3 -1.81 0.48 20.41
CA ALA A 3 -2.91 -0.23 19.80
C ALA A 3 -2.38 -1.30 18.82
N VAL A 4 -3.19 -2.33 18.58
CA VAL A 4 -2.92 -3.37 17.58
C VAL A 4 -3.94 -3.23 16.46
N HIS A 5 -3.46 -3.08 15.24
CA HIS A 5 -4.28 -3.01 14.02
C HIS A 5 -3.99 -4.21 13.12
N CYS A 6 -4.95 -4.57 12.27
CA CYS A 6 -4.77 -5.55 11.22
C CYS A 6 -5.25 -4.99 9.88
N THR A 7 -4.55 -5.33 8.81
CA THR A 7 -4.92 -4.98 7.43
C THR A 7 -4.29 -5.97 6.45
N SER A 8 -4.69 -5.92 5.20
CA SER A 8 -4.13 -6.72 4.11
C SER A 8 -4.26 -5.95 2.79
N ASP A 9 -3.66 -6.51 1.72
CA ASP A 9 -3.97 -6.14 0.35
C ASP A 9 -3.75 -4.65 0.02
N THR A 10 -2.71 -4.02 0.59
CA THR A 10 -2.38 -2.63 0.22
C THR A 10 -1.95 -2.55 -1.25
N HIS A 11 -1.31 -3.59 -1.79
CA HIS A 11 -0.86 -3.66 -3.18
C HIS A 11 -0.08 -2.41 -3.64
N PHE A 12 0.89 -1.97 -2.83
CA PHE A 12 1.74 -0.84 -3.20
C PHE A 12 2.43 -1.10 -4.54
N GLY A 13 2.48 -0.07 -5.39
CA GLY A 13 3.10 -0.16 -6.71
C GLY A 13 2.30 -0.94 -7.76
N HIS A 14 1.07 -1.40 -7.45
CA HIS A 14 0.32 -2.30 -8.35
C HIS A 14 -0.58 -1.52 -9.31
N ARG A 15 -0.20 -1.47 -10.59
CA ARG A 15 -0.95 -0.79 -11.68
C ARG A 15 -2.42 -1.24 -11.79
N LEU A 16 -2.67 -2.55 -11.71
CA LEU A 16 -4.04 -3.07 -11.77
C LEU A 16 -4.87 -2.52 -10.61
N MET A 17 -4.36 -2.55 -9.39
CA MET A 17 -5.10 -2.04 -8.22
C MET A 17 -5.26 -0.52 -8.25
N ALA A 18 -4.28 0.22 -8.74
CA ALA A 18 -4.46 1.65 -8.98
C ALA A 18 -5.62 1.92 -9.95
N ARG A 19 -5.76 1.13 -11.03
CA ARG A 19 -6.92 1.21 -11.93
C ARG A 19 -8.23 0.82 -11.25
N GLU A 20 -8.30 -0.37 -10.66
CA GLU A 20 -9.52 -0.92 -10.05
C GLU A 20 -10.04 -0.04 -8.89
N ARG A 21 -9.14 0.67 -8.21
CA ARG A 21 -9.49 1.62 -7.13
C ARG A 21 -9.76 3.04 -7.63
N GLY A 22 -9.80 3.25 -8.94
CA GLY A 22 -10.24 4.50 -9.57
C GLY A 22 -9.18 5.58 -9.72
N PHE A 23 -7.89 5.27 -9.55
CA PHE A 23 -6.80 6.23 -9.72
C PHE A 23 -6.41 6.44 -11.19
N ALA A 24 -6.87 5.57 -12.10
CA ALA A 24 -6.62 5.67 -13.54
C ALA A 24 -7.93 5.63 -14.34
N PRO A 25 -8.79 6.67 -14.25
CA PRO A 25 -10.06 6.70 -14.96
C PRO A 25 -9.83 6.68 -16.48
N GLY A 26 -10.54 5.79 -17.18
CA GLY A 26 -10.44 5.64 -18.63
C GLY A 26 -9.27 4.77 -19.12
N ALA A 27 -8.41 4.28 -18.24
CA ALA A 27 -7.40 3.27 -18.61
C ALA A 27 -8.10 1.92 -18.89
N ALA A 28 -7.91 1.35 -20.08
CA ALA A 28 -8.48 0.06 -20.44
C ALA A 28 -7.44 -1.07 -20.25
N PRO A 29 -6.34 -1.13 -21.01
CA PRO A 29 -5.21 -1.97 -20.65
C PRO A 29 -4.51 -1.43 -19.39
N THR A 30 -4.00 -2.34 -18.56
CA THR A 30 -3.20 -1.97 -17.37
C THR A 30 -1.93 -1.18 -17.73
N ASP A 31 -1.47 -1.31 -18.97
CA ASP A 31 -0.29 -0.59 -19.49
C ASP A 31 -0.52 0.92 -19.61
N ASP A 32 -1.78 1.37 -19.73
CA ASP A 32 -2.16 2.79 -19.73
C ASP A 32 -2.02 3.43 -18.33
N VAL A 33 -1.86 2.63 -17.28
CA VAL A 33 -1.67 3.12 -15.91
C VAL A 33 -0.20 3.51 -15.71
N GLY A 34 0.09 4.79 -15.86
CA GLY A 34 1.40 5.37 -15.61
C GLY A 34 1.78 5.46 -14.14
N GLU A 35 3.06 5.76 -13.89
CA GLU A 35 3.64 5.85 -12.54
C GLU A 35 2.95 6.90 -11.66
N GLY A 36 2.46 8.00 -12.23
CA GLY A 36 1.74 9.02 -11.47
C GLY A 36 0.42 8.53 -10.86
N GLN A 37 -0.31 7.65 -11.55
CA GLN A 37 -1.57 7.08 -11.04
C GLN A 37 -1.30 6.03 -9.96
N VAL A 38 -0.22 5.25 -10.14
CA VAL A 38 0.27 4.32 -9.11
C VAL A 38 0.74 5.07 -7.86
N ALA A 39 1.48 6.17 -8.03
CA ALA A 39 1.91 7.01 -6.92
C ALA A 39 0.71 7.60 -6.18
N ALA A 40 -0.30 8.12 -6.90
CA ALA A 40 -1.52 8.65 -6.28
C ALA A 40 -2.28 7.59 -5.46
N HIS A 41 -2.33 6.35 -5.95
CA HIS A 41 -2.87 5.21 -5.23
C HIS A 41 -2.09 4.94 -3.92
N ASP A 42 -0.76 4.85 -4.01
CA ASP A 42 0.09 4.56 -2.86
C ASP A 42 0.02 5.67 -1.80
N GLU A 43 0.00 6.95 -2.23
CA GLU A 43 -0.18 8.11 -1.36
C GLU A 43 -1.51 8.08 -0.59
N ALA A 44 -2.61 7.70 -1.26
CA ALA A 44 -3.90 7.61 -0.62
C ALA A 44 -3.93 6.53 0.49
N ILE A 45 -3.26 5.40 0.27
CA ILE A 45 -3.11 4.35 1.29
C ILE A 45 -2.26 4.84 2.45
N ILE A 46 -1.12 5.48 2.19
CA ILE A 46 -0.24 6.03 3.24
C ILE A 46 -1.00 7.05 4.09
N ALA A 47 -1.77 7.94 3.47
CA ALA A 47 -2.58 8.92 4.17
C ALA A 47 -3.66 8.25 5.05
N ALA A 48 -4.39 7.28 4.50
CA ALA A 48 -5.40 6.53 5.24
C ALA A 48 -4.79 5.74 6.42
N TRP A 49 -3.63 5.12 6.20
CA TRP A 49 -2.88 4.41 7.22
C TRP A 49 -2.49 5.34 8.37
N ASN A 50 -1.80 6.44 8.05
CA ASN A 50 -1.27 7.36 9.05
C ASN A 50 -2.36 8.14 9.82
N ARG A 51 -3.58 8.21 9.28
CA ARG A 51 -4.75 8.74 9.99
C ARG A 51 -5.19 7.84 11.15
N HIS A 52 -5.00 6.53 11.05
CA HIS A 52 -5.49 5.56 12.03
C HIS A 52 -4.39 4.94 12.90
N VAL A 53 -3.17 4.84 12.35
CA VAL A 53 -2.04 4.21 13.02
C VAL A 53 -1.09 5.29 13.53
N ARG A 54 -0.70 5.19 14.80
CA ARG A 54 0.29 6.08 15.44
C ARG A 54 1.69 5.44 15.40
N PRO A 55 2.78 6.23 15.50
CA PRO A 55 4.14 5.70 15.44
C PRO A 55 4.48 4.56 16.42
N GLY A 56 3.79 4.50 17.58
CA GLY A 56 3.99 3.45 18.59
C GLY A 56 3.10 2.22 18.45
N ASP A 57 2.15 2.20 17.51
CA ASP A 57 1.22 1.09 17.34
C ASP A 57 1.88 -0.10 16.63
N ILE A 58 1.22 -1.27 16.69
CA ILE A 58 1.63 -2.47 15.97
C ILE A 58 0.60 -2.73 14.87
N VAL A 59 1.07 -3.04 13.66
CA VAL A 59 0.20 -3.41 12.54
C VAL A 59 0.58 -4.79 12.02
N TRP A 60 -0.39 -5.70 12.01
CA TRP A 60 -0.27 -6.99 11.34
C TRP A 60 -0.77 -6.87 9.90
N HIS A 61 0.13 -7.02 8.94
CA HIS A 61 -0.20 -7.01 7.52
C HIS A 61 -0.31 -8.44 6.99
N LEU A 62 -1.53 -8.88 6.66
CA LEU A 62 -1.86 -10.31 6.53
C LEU A 62 -1.67 -10.90 5.12
N GLY A 63 -1.13 -10.12 4.17
CA GLY A 63 -0.84 -10.56 2.80
C GLY A 63 -0.74 -9.39 1.83
N ASP A 64 -0.15 -9.61 0.66
CA ASP A 64 -0.17 -8.72 -0.51
C ASP A 64 0.15 -7.25 -0.25
N LEU A 65 1.25 -7.03 0.48
CA LEU A 65 1.79 -5.69 0.77
C LEU A 65 2.15 -4.93 -0.51
N ALA A 66 2.83 -5.58 -1.46
CA ALA A 66 3.22 -5.04 -2.75
C ALA A 66 3.38 -6.16 -3.79
N LEU A 67 3.08 -5.86 -5.06
CA LEU A 67 3.34 -6.77 -6.19
C LEU A 67 4.80 -6.67 -6.66
N VAL A 68 5.36 -5.45 -6.65
CA VAL A 68 6.67 -5.16 -7.22
C VAL A 68 7.80 -5.42 -6.21
N ALA A 69 9.01 -5.66 -6.74
CA ALA A 69 10.21 -5.98 -5.97
C ALA A 69 10.41 -5.07 -4.72
N PRO A 70 11.13 -5.55 -3.68
CA PRO A 70 11.34 -4.82 -2.42
C PRO A 70 11.83 -3.37 -2.56
N ARG A 71 12.42 -3.03 -3.72
CA ARG A 71 12.90 -1.69 -4.09
C ARG A 71 11.80 -0.63 -4.07
N CYS A 72 10.58 -0.96 -4.48
CA CYS A 72 9.44 -0.03 -4.43
C CYS A 72 9.00 0.25 -2.98
N LEU A 73 9.15 -0.74 -2.09
CA LEU A 73 8.82 -0.61 -0.68
C LEU A 73 9.85 0.22 0.12
N VAL A 74 11.09 0.36 -0.37
CA VAL A 74 12.13 1.17 0.29
C VAL A 74 11.68 2.63 0.49
N GLY A 75 10.92 3.18 -0.46
CA GLY A 75 10.39 4.54 -0.36
C GLY A 75 9.07 4.66 0.41
N ILE A 76 8.38 3.55 0.69
CA ILE A 76 7.02 3.53 1.25
C ILE A 76 7.04 3.13 2.73
N VAL A 77 7.73 2.05 3.08
CA VAL A 77 7.75 1.50 4.45
C VAL A 77 8.17 2.54 5.50
N PRO A 78 9.20 3.38 5.28
CA PRO A 78 9.58 4.42 6.26
C PRO A 78 8.50 5.49 6.50
N ARG A 79 7.48 5.57 5.65
CA ARG A 79 6.42 6.57 5.70
C ARG A 79 5.16 6.06 6.41
N LEU A 80 5.09 4.77 6.72
CA LEU A 80 3.97 4.16 7.44
C LEU A 80 4.21 4.26 8.94
N ASN A 81 3.24 4.82 9.66
CA ASN A 81 3.26 4.85 11.11
C ASN A 81 3.14 3.43 11.70
N GLY A 82 3.72 3.23 12.87
CA GLY A 82 3.64 1.98 13.60
C GLY A 82 4.65 0.95 13.12
N ARG A 83 4.77 -0.12 13.90
CA ARG A 83 5.63 -1.25 13.59
C ARG A 83 4.84 -2.27 12.80
N THR A 84 5.14 -2.39 11.51
CA THR A 84 4.50 -3.38 10.63
C THR A 84 5.17 -4.74 10.76
N VAL A 85 4.36 -5.76 11.02
CA VAL A 85 4.74 -7.18 10.92
C VAL A 85 3.94 -7.77 9.76
N ALA A 86 4.63 -8.14 8.68
CA ALA A 86 3.99 -8.65 7.49
C ALA A 86 4.17 -10.17 7.37
N THR A 87 3.09 -10.87 7.04
CA THR A 87 3.15 -12.27 6.58
C THR A 87 3.26 -12.30 5.05
N ALA A 88 4.05 -13.21 4.51
CA ALA A 88 4.12 -13.38 3.05
C ALA A 88 2.77 -13.88 2.51
N GLY A 89 2.14 -13.10 1.64
CA GLY A 89 0.98 -13.49 0.83
C GLY A 89 1.40 -14.04 -0.53
N ARG A 90 0.47 -14.62 -1.29
CA ARG A 90 0.68 -14.98 -2.70
C ARG A 90 0.17 -13.82 -3.56
N GLY A 91 1.09 -12.93 -3.97
CA GLY A 91 0.81 -11.82 -4.87
C GLY A 91 0.60 -12.21 -6.32
#